data_AF-A0A960TDT8-F1
#
_entry.id   AF-A0A960TDT8-F1
#
_cell.length_a   1.000
_cell.length_b   1.000
_cell.length_c   1.000
_cell.angle_alpha   90.00
_cell.angle_beta   90.00
_cell.angle_gamma   90.00
#
_symmetry.space_group_name_H-M   'P 1'
#
loop_
_entity.id
_entity.type
_entity.pdbx_description
1 polymer ?
#
loop_
_entity_poly.entity_id
_entity_poly.type
_entity_poly.pdbx_seq_one_letter_code
_entity_poly.pdbx_strand_id
1 'polypeptide(L)'
;MGIEKTNHSRGFRAGWIILLLAGLLILLAWLFIPHLLTLAGPHQFTVPFARIAPELISTIEAHPNLSQVSSKDDLVAFALERSNELLKPDLNHGFSLDFASPRPAHCLEYSHYFGSIFNRLARRRNIPYRAFVVRSQQARFAGQSIPLPGFQNHDWVLIVPETEKAPSLSGLSSEALYLDPMLYDVFLISNIEVSVMP
;
A
#
# COMPACT_ATOMS: atom_id res chain seq x y z
N MET A 1 -56.79 35.61 15.83
CA MET A 1 -56.11 34.43 16.44
C MET A 1 -55.48 33.66 15.29
N GLY A 2 -54.22 33.99 14.94
CA GLY A 2 -53.50 33.40 13.80
C GLY A 2 -52.24 32.72 14.31
N ILE A 3 -52.16 31.39 14.14
CA ILE A 3 -51.02 30.58 14.58
C ILE A 3 -50.01 30.56 13.45
N GLU A 4 -48.93 31.30 13.63
CA GLU A 4 -47.77 31.32 12.73
C GLU A 4 -46.97 30.02 12.93
N LYS A 5 -47.13 29.06 12.02
CA LYS A 5 -46.33 27.83 12.01
C LYS A 5 -44.95 28.14 11.44
N THR A 6 -43.96 28.26 12.31
CA THR A 6 -42.56 28.50 11.92
C THR A 6 -41.98 27.29 11.20
N ASN A 7 -41.38 27.58 10.05
CA ASN A 7 -40.93 26.65 9.01
C ASN A 7 -39.57 25.99 9.35
N HIS A 8 -39.38 25.55 10.60
CA HIS A 8 -38.07 25.08 11.10
C HIS A 8 -37.63 23.71 10.56
N SER A 9 -38.52 22.94 9.91
CA SER A 9 -38.19 21.57 9.46
C SER A 9 -37.45 21.48 8.12
N ARG A 10 -37.44 22.56 7.31
CA ARG A 10 -36.81 22.55 5.97
C ARG A 10 -35.29 22.76 6.03
N GLY A 11 -34.80 23.65 6.90
CA GLY A 11 -33.37 23.92 7.06
C GLY A 11 -32.59 22.72 7.62
N PHE A 12 -33.19 21.98 8.55
CA PHE A 12 -32.57 20.80 9.15
C PHE A 12 -32.36 19.67 8.13
N ARG A 13 -33.37 19.40 7.27
CA ARG A 13 -33.28 18.36 6.23
C ARG A 13 -32.27 18.69 5.13
N ALA A 14 -32.15 19.95 4.75
CA ALA A 14 -31.17 20.39 3.75
C ALA A 14 -29.71 20.20 4.23
N GLY A 15 -29.44 20.45 5.52
CA GLY A 15 -28.12 20.23 6.12
C GLY A 15 -27.65 18.78 6.06
N TRP A 16 -28.54 17.82 6.37
CA TRP A 16 -28.23 16.39 6.27
C TRP A 16 -27.95 15.93 4.84
N ILE A 17 -28.69 16.46 3.85
CA ILE A 17 -28.46 16.13 2.44
C ILE A 17 -27.07 16.62 2.01
N ILE A 18 -26.67 17.84 2.40
CA ILE A 18 -25.34 18.38 2.07
C ILE A 18 -24.24 17.52 2.71
N LEU A 19 -24.37 17.13 3.98
CA LEU A 19 -23.40 16.26 4.66
C LEU A 19 -23.30 14.88 4.00
N LEU A 20 -24.43 14.29 3.60
CA LEU A 20 -24.45 13.01 2.89
C LEU A 20 -23.77 13.11 1.53
N LEU A 21 -24.04 14.19 0.77
CA LEU A 21 -23.40 14.41 -0.53
C LEU A 21 -21.89 14.66 -0.39
N ALA A 22 -21.48 15.44 0.61
CA ALA A 22 -20.05 15.66 0.90
C ALA A 22 -19.36 14.35 1.31
N GLY A 23 -19.97 13.56 2.19
CA GLY A 23 -19.45 12.25 2.58
C GLY A 23 -19.34 11.29 1.40
N LEU A 24 -20.35 11.25 0.53
CA LEU A 24 -20.33 10.44 -0.69
C LEU A 24 -19.22 10.88 -1.65
N LEU A 25 -19.04 12.20 -1.85
CA LEU A 25 -17.97 12.73 -2.71
C LEU A 25 -16.59 12.38 -2.17
N ILE A 26 -16.38 12.48 -0.84
CA ILE A 26 -15.11 12.08 -0.21
C ILE A 26 -14.85 10.59 -0.42
N LEU A 27 -15.86 9.75 -0.19
CA LEU A 27 -15.75 8.30 -0.40
C LEU A 27 -15.42 7.97 -1.86
N LEU A 28 -16.11 8.60 -2.81
CA LEU A 28 -15.84 8.41 -4.24
C LEU A 28 -14.43 8.87 -4.59
N ALA A 29 -14.01 10.05 -4.15
CA ALA A 29 -12.64 10.53 -4.39
C ALA A 29 -11.61 9.54 -3.84
N TRP A 30 -11.81 9.05 -2.63
CA TRP A 30 -10.90 8.09 -1.98
C TRP A 30 -10.81 6.76 -2.73
N LEU A 31 -11.91 6.29 -3.34
CA LEU A 31 -11.92 5.09 -4.19
C LEU A 31 -11.30 5.32 -5.58
N PHE A 32 -11.49 6.49 -6.19
CA PHE A 32 -11.04 6.77 -7.56
C PHE A 32 -9.59 7.28 -7.64
N ILE A 33 -9.09 7.98 -6.62
CA ILE A 33 -7.73 8.57 -6.63
C ILE A 33 -6.63 7.52 -6.90
N PRO A 34 -6.64 6.31 -6.30
CA PRO A 34 -5.61 5.31 -6.57
C PRO A 34 -5.56 4.86 -8.03
N HIS A 35 -6.72 4.77 -8.70
CA HIS A 35 -6.79 4.41 -10.12
C HIS A 35 -6.23 5.50 -11.05
N LEU A 36 -6.02 6.72 -10.55
CA LEU A 36 -5.34 7.77 -11.31
C LEU A 36 -3.82 7.61 -11.30
N LEU A 37 -3.26 6.80 -10.39
CA LEU A 37 -1.83 6.51 -10.37
C LEU A 37 -1.52 5.44 -11.42
N THR A 38 -0.71 5.80 -12.42
CA THR A 38 -0.19 4.85 -13.41
C THR A 38 1.30 4.68 -13.21
N LEU A 39 1.72 3.42 -13.10
CA LEU A 39 3.11 3.02 -12.93
C LEU A 39 3.61 2.36 -14.22
N ALA A 40 4.45 3.07 -14.97
CA ALA A 40 4.97 2.62 -16.25
C ALA A 40 6.47 2.28 -16.18
N GLY A 41 6.90 1.47 -17.14
CA GLY A 41 8.26 1.02 -17.28
C GLY A 41 9.26 2.13 -17.66
N PRO A 42 10.57 1.81 -17.68
CA PRO A 42 11.14 0.52 -17.31
C PRO A 42 10.99 0.21 -15.81
N HIS A 43 10.89 -1.08 -15.49
CA HIS A 43 10.79 -1.56 -14.11
C HIS A 43 12.11 -2.19 -13.66
N GLN A 44 12.55 -1.89 -12.43
CA GLN A 44 13.74 -2.49 -11.83
C GLN A 44 13.34 -3.35 -10.64
N PHE A 45 13.77 -4.61 -10.65
CA PHE A 45 13.45 -5.58 -9.61
C PHE A 45 14.62 -5.70 -8.63
N THR A 46 14.32 -5.65 -7.33
CA THR A 46 15.30 -5.84 -6.27
C THR A 46 14.75 -6.77 -5.20
N VAL A 47 15.66 -7.53 -4.57
CA VAL A 47 15.31 -8.35 -3.40
C VAL A 47 15.14 -7.39 -2.21
N PRO A 48 14.06 -7.49 -1.41
CA PRO A 48 13.87 -6.65 -0.23
C PRO A 48 15.01 -6.80 0.79
N PHE A 49 15.54 -5.70 1.32
CA PHE A 49 16.73 -5.70 2.20
C PHE A 49 16.61 -4.77 3.41
N ALA A 50 15.41 -4.59 3.96
CA ALA A 50 15.22 -3.83 5.20
C ALA A 50 15.98 -4.47 6.38
N ARG A 51 16.70 -3.64 7.14
CA ARG A 51 17.35 -4.02 8.41
C ARG A 51 16.37 -3.75 9.54
N ILE A 52 15.78 -4.82 10.07
CA ILE A 52 14.75 -4.74 11.12
C ILE A 52 15.40 -5.06 12.47
N ALA A 53 15.18 -4.20 13.46
CA ALA A 53 15.70 -4.39 14.81
C ALA A 53 15.23 -5.72 15.41
N PRO A 54 16.09 -6.46 16.13
CA PRO A 54 15.74 -7.76 16.74
C PRO A 54 14.50 -7.71 17.64
N GLU A 55 14.29 -6.61 18.36
CA GLU A 55 13.17 -6.42 19.27
C GLU A 55 11.84 -6.31 18.50
N LEU A 56 11.87 -5.59 17.38
CA LEU A 56 10.73 -5.43 16.48
C LEU A 56 10.39 -6.75 15.78
N ILE A 57 11.41 -7.49 15.33
CA ILE A 57 11.24 -8.86 14.84
C ILE A 57 10.57 -9.73 15.89
N SER A 58 11.06 -9.71 17.12
CA SER A 58 10.53 -10.55 18.20
C SER A 58 9.06 -10.20 18.49
N THR A 59 8.71 -8.91 18.43
CA THR A 59 7.34 -8.43 18.58
C THR A 59 6.43 -8.94 17.46
N ILE A 60 6.88 -8.86 16.21
CA ILE A 60 6.15 -9.38 15.04
C ILE A 60 5.94 -10.90 15.17
N GLU A 61 6.97 -11.63 15.59
CA GLU A 61 6.95 -13.08 15.70
C GLU A 61 6.13 -13.59 16.90
N ALA A 62 5.98 -12.77 17.94
CA ALA A 62 5.12 -13.05 19.10
C ALA A 62 3.65 -12.62 18.88
N HIS A 63 3.34 -11.94 17.77
CA HIS A 63 2.00 -11.42 17.54
C HIS A 63 0.96 -12.56 17.46
N PRO A 64 -0.16 -12.49 18.21
CA PRO A 64 -1.11 -13.60 18.31
C PRO A 64 -1.69 -14.02 16.96
N ASN A 65 -2.01 -13.04 16.10
CA ASN A 65 -2.57 -13.29 14.77
C ASN A 65 -1.58 -13.99 13.83
N LEU A 66 -0.27 -13.95 14.10
CA LEU A 66 0.70 -14.65 13.26
C LEU A 66 0.41 -16.15 13.25
N SER A 67 -0.05 -16.74 14.36
CA SER A 67 -0.44 -18.15 14.45
C SER A 67 -1.47 -18.56 13.38
N GLN A 68 -2.36 -17.64 13.01
CA GLN A 68 -3.44 -17.83 12.03
C GLN A 68 -2.97 -17.68 10.58
N VAL A 69 -1.78 -17.13 10.34
CA VAL A 69 -1.23 -16.95 8.99
C VAL A 69 -0.85 -18.31 8.40
N SER A 70 -1.63 -18.73 7.40
CA SER A 70 -1.50 -20.06 6.78
C SER A 70 -1.41 -20.02 5.26
N SER A 71 -1.79 -18.90 4.64
CA SER A 71 -1.83 -18.71 3.19
C SER A 71 -1.05 -17.47 2.74
N LYS A 72 -0.87 -17.34 1.42
CA LYS A 72 -0.33 -16.14 0.77
C LYS A 72 -1.09 -14.89 1.18
N ASP A 73 -2.42 -14.94 1.14
CA ASP A 73 -3.27 -13.78 1.36
C ASP A 73 -3.27 -13.37 2.84
N ASP A 74 -3.27 -14.33 3.77
CA ASP A 74 -3.09 -14.04 5.21
C ASP A 74 -1.76 -13.35 5.47
N LEU A 75 -0.70 -13.80 4.78
CA LEU A 75 0.64 -13.25 4.96
C LEU A 75 0.74 -11.84 4.38
N VAL A 76 0.09 -11.57 3.25
CA VAL A 76 -0.03 -10.21 2.70
C VAL A 76 -0.73 -9.30 3.70
N ALA A 77 -1.92 -9.70 4.18
CA ALA A 77 -2.70 -8.91 5.11
C ALA A 77 -1.90 -8.61 6.39
N PHE A 78 -1.26 -9.63 6.96
CA PHE A 78 -0.43 -9.48 8.16
C PHE A 78 0.76 -8.55 7.93
N ALA A 79 1.47 -8.68 6.80
CA ALA A 79 2.63 -7.82 6.51
C ALA A 79 2.21 -6.36 6.21
N LEU A 80 1.06 -6.14 5.57
CA LEU A 80 0.49 -4.81 5.36
C LEU A 80 0.13 -4.14 6.70
N GLU A 81 -0.54 -4.88 7.60
CA GLU A 81 -0.92 -4.41 8.93
C GLU A 81 0.32 -3.97 9.74
N ARG A 82 1.35 -4.84 9.83
CA ARG A 82 2.59 -4.53 10.54
C ARG A 82 3.35 -3.35 9.90
N SER A 83 3.28 -3.21 8.58
CA SER A 83 3.85 -2.04 7.87
C SER A 83 3.15 -0.75 8.25
N ASN A 84 1.82 -0.73 8.29
CA ASN A 84 1.04 0.45 8.71
C ASN A 84 1.27 0.79 10.20
N GLU A 85 1.40 -0.19 11.07
CA GLU A 85 1.67 0.08 12.49
C GLU A 85 3.00 0.78 12.72
N LEU A 86 4.04 0.40 11.97
CA LEU A 86 5.37 1.00 12.10
C LEU A 86 5.51 2.30 11.30
N LEU A 87 4.96 2.34 10.09
CA LEU A 87 5.27 3.40 9.13
C LEU A 87 4.14 4.41 9.03
N LYS A 88 4.49 5.64 8.68
CA LYS A 88 3.54 6.72 8.39
C LYS A 88 3.93 7.37 7.06
N PRO A 89 3.02 7.54 6.10
CA PRO A 89 3.37 8.05 4.78
C PRO A 89 3.81 9.51 4.90
N ASP A 90 5.05 9.80 4.52
CA ASP A 90 5.59 11.16 4.52
C ASP A 90 6.79 11.23 3.58
N LEU A 91 6.85 12.32 2.82
CA LEU A 91 7.82 12.54 1.76
C LEU A 91 8.94 13.51 2.17
N ASN A 92 8.86 14.08 3.37
CA ASN A 92 9.75 15.12 3.85
C ASN A 92 10.65 14.64 5.00
N HIS A 93 11.18 13.42 4.91
CA HIS A 93 12.07 12.88 5.93
C HIS A 93 13.35 12.26 5.34
N GLY A 94 14.33 12.00 6.21
CA GLY A 94 15.57 11.34 5.83
C GLY A 94 15.36 9.86 5.55
N PHE A 95 15.70 9.43 4.33
CA PHE A 95 15.61 8.03 3.91
C PHE A 95 16.48 7.11 4.78
N SER A 96 15.91 5.97 5.19
CA SER A 96 16.63 4.90 5.87
C SER A 96 16.02 3.52 5.58
N LEU A 97 16.83 2.47 5.53
CA LEU A 97 16.33 1.09 5.52
C LEU A 97 16.56 0.37 6.85
N ASP A 98 16.86 1.14 7.89
CA ASP A 98 16.92 0.69 9.28
C ASP A 98 15.57 0.96 9.97
N PHE A 99 14.99 -0.09 10.54
CA PHE A 99 13.66 -0.06 11.14
C PHE A 99 13.73 -0.56 12.59
N ALA A 100 13.62 0.37 13.53
CA ALA A 100 13.67 0.08 14.97
C ALA A 100 12.45 0.58 15.73
N SER A 101 11.84 1.68 15.30
CA SER A 101 10.69 2.32 15.95
C SER A 101 9.75 2.93 14.90
N PRO A 102 8.51 3.27 15.28
CA PRO A 102 7.59 3.92 14.36
C PRO A 102 8.15 5.21 13.78
N ARG A 103 7.93 5.45 12.48
CA ARG A 103 8.51 6.62 11.77
C ARG A 103 7.81 6.97 10.45
N PRO A 104 7.98 8.22 9.96
CA PRO A 104 7.81 8.61 8.56
C PRO A 104 8.50 7.64 7.57
N ALA A 105 7.88 7.38 6.42
CA ALA A 105 8.41 6.52 5.34
C ALA A 105 7.84 6.85 3.95
N HIS A 106 8.68 6.67 2.91
CA HIS A 106 8.31 6.76 1.48
C HIS A 106 7.98 5.37 0.91
N CYS A 107 7.44 5.34 -0.32
CA CYS A 107 7.07 4.10 -1.03
C CYS A 107 8.21 3.06 -1.10
N LEU A 108 9.46 3.51 -1.25
CA LEU A 108 10.65 2.66 -1.23
C LEU A 108 10.84 1.95 0.13
N GLU A 109 10.70 2.68 1.23
CA GLU A 109 10.88 2.16 2.59
C GLU A 109 9.73 1.24 2.98
N TYR A 110 8.50 1.60 2.61
CA TYR A 110 7.33 0.72 2.69
C TYR A 110 7.57 -0.60 1.96
N SER A 111 8.01 -0.54 0.70
CA SER A 111 8.20 -1.72 -0.14
C SER A 111 9.29 -2.64 0.40
N HIS A 112 10.42 -2.07 0.85
CA HIS A 112 11.49 -2.86 1.46
C HIS A 112 11.11 -3.45 2.81
N TYR A 113 10.46 -2.68 3.69
CA TYR A 113 10.01 -3.18 4.99
C TYR A 113 9.00 -4.31 4.84
N PHE A 114 7.93 -4.07 4.07
CA PHE A 114 6.91 -5.06 3.76
C PHE A 114 7.53 -6.32 3.14
N GLY A 115 8.33 -6.17 2.09
CA GLY A 115 8.92 -7.30 1.38
C GLY A 115 9.86 -8.14 2.25
N SER A 116 10.60 -7.50 3.17
CA SER A 116 11.47 -8.20 4.11
C SER A 116 10.69 -8.97 5.17
N ILE A 117 9.58 -8.41 5.69
CA ILE A 117 8.67 -9.14 6.59
C ILE A 117 8.03 -10.33 5.87
N PHE A 118 7.45 -10.09 4.69
CA PHE A 118 6.79 -11.11 3.89
C PHE A 118 7.75 -12.27 3.62
N ASN A 119 8.94 -12.00 3.08
CA ASN A 119 9.91 -13.04 2.75
C ASN A 119 10.40 -13.82 3.97
N ARG A 120 10.59 -13.15 5.10
CA ARG A 120 11.00 -13.80 6.35
C ARG A 120 9.93 -14.79 6.83
N LEU A 121 8.69 -14.34 6.91
CA LEU A 121 7.58 -15.12 7.43
C LEU A 121 7.14 -16.22 6.46
N ALA A 122 7.16 -15.97 5.14
CA ALA A 122 6.90 -16.98 4.12
C ALA A 122 7.82 -18.19 4.30
N ARG A 123 9.13 -17.97 4.42
CA ARG A 123 10.12 -19.04 4.67
C ARG A 123 9.86 -19.78 5.97
N ARG A 124 9.61 -19.05 7.06
CA ARG A 124 9.35 -19.67 8.38
C ARG A 124 8.08 -20.52 8.40
N ARG A 125 7.08 -20.16 7.59
CA ARG A 125 5.78 -20.83 7.49
C ARG A 125 5.68 -21.83 6.34
N ASN A 126 6.75 -22.02 5.56
CA ASN A 126 6.74 -22.82 4.34
C ASN A 126 5.64 -22.41 3.33
N ILE A 127 5.35 -21.10 3.24
CA ILE A 127 4.43 -20.54 2.25
C ILE A 127 5.26 -20.29 0.96
N PRO A 128 4.95 -20.95 -0.18
CA PRO A 128 5.83 -21.02 -1.34
C PRO A 128 5.79 -19.77 -2.24
N TYR A 129 5.91 -18.58 -1.63
CA TYR A 129 5.89 -17.29 -2.31
C TYR A 129 7.05 -16.41 -1.86
N ARG A 130 7.41 -15.44 -2.69
CA ARG A 130 8.40 -14.41 -2.38
C ARG A 130 8.01 -13.05 -2.94
N ALA A 131 8.41 -12.01 -2.22
CA ALA A 131 8.25 -10.61 -2.58
C ALA A 131 9.54 -10.06 -3.20
N PHE A 132 9.38 -9.24 -4.24
CA PHE A 132 10.38 -8.37 -4.84
C PHE A 132 9.93 -6.92 -4.71
N VAL A 133 10.86 -6.00 -4.47
CA VAL A 133 10.60 -4.57 -4.63
C VAL A 133 10.78 -4.22 -6.10
N VAL A 134 9.82 -3.51 -6.66
CA VAL A 134 9.81 -3.08 -8.05
C VAL A 134 9.78 -1.57 -8.10
N ARG A 135 10.81 -0.98 -8.71
CA ARG A 135 10.83 0.45 -9.01
C ARG A 135 10.31 0.69 -10.41
N SER A 136 9.21 1.44 -10.51
CA SER A 136 8.76 2.04 -11.76
C SER A 136 9.48 3.36 -11.97
N GLN A 137 10.17 3.51 -13.11
CA GLN A 137 10.88 4.76 -13.43
C GLN A 137 9.94 5.89 -13.86
N GLN A 138 8.67 5.58 -14.15
CA GLN A 138 7.66 6.56 -14.54
C GLN A 138 6.38 6.37 -13.70
N ALA A 139 6.17 7.28 -12.75
CA ALA A 139 4.91 7.42 -12.03
C ALA A 139 4.17 8.65 -12.55
N ARG A 140 2.89 8.49 -12.89
CA ARG A 140 2.01 9.57 -13.35
C ARG A 140 0.73 9.56 -12.55
N PHE A 141 0.15 10.73 -12.33
CA PHE A 141 -1.15 10.91 -11.69
C PHE A 141 -2.11 11.54 -12.70
N ALA A 142 -3.26 10.88 -12.92
CA ALA A 142 -4.25 11.26 -13.93
C ALA A 142 -3.62 11.47 -15.32
N GLY A 143 -2.68 10.59 -15.70
CA GLY A 143 -1.96 10.64 -16.98
C GLY A 143 -0.86 11.71 -17.09
N GLN A 144 -0.69 12.56 -16.06
CA GLN A 144 0.30 13.64 -16.04
C GLN A 144 1.50 13.28 -15.17
N SER A 145 2.70 13.70 -15.58
CA SER A 145 3.88 13.61 -14.73
C SER A 145 3.67 14.42 -13.46
N ILE A 146 3.98 13.84 -12.30
CA ILE A 146 3.84 14.54 -11.02
C ILE A 146 4.99 15.57 -10.91
N PRO A 147 4.70 16.88 -10.86
CA PRO A 147 5.71 17.92 -10.92
C PRO A 147 6.36 18.17 -9.54
N LEU A 148 6.65 17.11 -8.80
CA LEU A 148 7.29 17.15 -7.49
C LEU A 148 8.57 16.29 -7.51
N PRO A 149 9.72 16.82 -7.07
CA PRO A 149 10.93 16.03 -6.91
C PRO A 149 10.67 14.79 -6.05
N GLY A 150 11.12 13.62 -6.50
CA GLY A 150 10.90 12.35 -5.79
C GLY A 150 9.61 11.58 -6.15
N PHE A 151 8.73 12.16 -6.98
CA PHE A 151 7.49 11.50 -7.43
C PHE A 151 7.52 11.03 -8.89
N GLN A 152 8.67 11.14 -9.55
CA GLN A 152 8.83 10.69 -10.93
C GLN A 152 8.93 9.17 -11.03
N ASN A 153 9.38 8.53 -9.95
CA ASN A 153 9.44 7.09 -9.79
C ASN A 153 8.58 6.67 -8.60
N HIS A 154 8.29 5.38 -8.54
CA HIS A 154 7.54 4.81 -7.43
C HIS A 154 7.93 3.36 -7.22
N ASP A 155 8.13 3.00 -5.96
CA ASP A 155 8.50 1.67 -5.54
C ASP A 155 7.28 0.94 -4.99
N TRP A 156 7.04 -0.28 -5.48
CA TRP A 156 5.93 -1.15 -5.11
C TRP A 156 6.45 -2.59 -4.95
N VAL A 157 5.58 -3.54 -4.63
CA VAL A 157 5.94 -4.92 -4.31
C VAL A 157 5.25 -5.90 -5.26
N LEU A 158 6.05 -6.82 -5.81
CA LEU A 158 5.58 -7.94 -6.61
C LEU A 158 5.74 -9.24 -5.81
N ILE A 159 4.65 -9.97 -5.60
CA ILE A 159 4.65 -11.29 -4.99
C ILE A 159 4.44 -12.34 -6.07
N VAL A 160 5.32 -13.34 -6.11
CA VAL A 160 5.31 -14.44 -7.08
C VAL A 160 5.60 -15.77 -6.40
N PRO A 161 5.23 -16.91 -7.02
CA PRO A 161 5.67 -18.23 -6.55
C PRO A 161 7.18 -18.31 -6.37
N GLU A 162 7.64 -19.06 -5.37
CA GLU A 162 9.06 -19.17 -5.03
C GLU A 162 9.93 -19.74 -6.18
N THR A 163 9.33 -20.53 -7.08
CA THR A 163 9.98 -21.12 -8.25
C THR A 163 10.39 -20.10 -9.31
N GLU A 164 9.83 -18.89 -9.29
CA GLU A 164 10.17 -17.84 -10.23
C GLU A 164 11.49 -17.15 -9.85
N LYS A 165 12.49 -17.26 -10.74
CA LYS A 165 13.79 -16.60 -10.61
C LYS A 165 13.72 -15.21 -11.23
N ALA A 166 13.44 -14.20 -10.40
CA ALA A 166 13.45 -12.77 -10.74
C ALA A 166 12.67 -12.43 -12.03
N PRO A 167 11.44 -11.91 -11.92
CA PRO A 167 10.55 -11.85 -13.06
C PRO A 167 11.06 -10.89 -14.15
N SER A 168 11.16 -11.39 -15.38
CA SER A 168 10.91 -10.55 -16.55
C SER A 168 9.39 -10.46 -16.72
N LEU A 169 8.85 -9.25 -16.81
CA LEU A 169 7.40 -8.97 -16.82
C LEU A 169 6.63 -9.69 -17.94
N SER A 170 7.32 -10.20 -18.96
CA SER A 170 6.79 -10.94 -20.11
C SER A 170 6.35 -12.38 -19.83
N GLY A 171 6.51 -12.90 -18.61
CA GLY A 171 6.18 -14.30 -18.28
C GLY A 171 5.67 -14.55 -16.85
N LEU A 172 5.06 -13.54 -16.23
CA LEU A 172 4.56 -13.66 -14.86
C LEU A 172 3.37 -14.62 -14.76
N SER A 173 3.39 -15.49 -13.75
CA SER A 173 2.28 -16.39 -13.41
C SER A 173 0.97 -15.64 -13.19
N SER A 174 -0.17 -16.28 -13.48
CA SER A 174 -1.50 -15.80 -13.09
C SER A 174 -1.66 -15.64 -11.57
N GLU A 175 -0.74 -16.18 -10.78
CA GLU A 175 -0.70 -16.06 -9.32
C GLU A 175 0.09 -14.85 -8.82
N ALA A 176 0.72 -14.09 -9.74
CA ALA A 176 1.44 -12.88 -9.40
C ALA A 176 0.49 -11.83 -8.79
N LEU A 177 0.98 -11.15 -7.76
CA LEU A 177 0.24 -10.10 -7.06
C LEU A 177 1.07 -8.81 -7.01
N TYR A 178 0.44 -7.71 -7.43
CA TYR A 178 1.04 -6.38 -7.53
C TYR A 178 0.49 -5.54 -6.38
N LEU A 179 1.34 -5.16 -5.44
CA LEU A 179 0.94 -4.50 -4.22
C LEU A 179 1.69 -3.19 -4.00
N ASP A 180 0.99 -2.20 -3.46
CA ASP A 180 1.57 -0.98 -2.94
C ASP A 180 1.26 -0.84 -1.44
N PRO A 181 2.24 -1.14 -0.57
CA PRO A 181 2.03 -1.05 0.87
C PRO A 181 1.81 0.39 1.36
N MET A 182 2.32 1.41 0.66
CA MET A 182 2.11 2.80 1.03
C MET A 182 0.69 3.25 0.66
N LEU A 183 0.21 2.90 -0.54
CA LEU A 183 -1.17 3.18 -0.92
C LEU A 183 -2.17 2.44 -0.02
N TYR A 184 -1.83 1.24 0.44
CA TYR A 184 -2.67 0.55 1.43
C TYR A 184 -2.82 1.38 2.72
N ASP A 185 -1.76 2.01 3.21
CA ASP A 185 -1.88 2.85 4.41
C ASP A 185 -2.73 4.11 4.15
N VAL A 186 -2.58 4.74 2.99
CA VAL A 186 -3.31 5.99 2.66
C VAL A 186 -4.77 5.75 2.25
N PHE A 187 -5.03 4.67 1.53
CA PHE A 187 -6.30 4.43 0.83
C PHE A 187 -6.99 3.11 1.19
N LEU A 188 -6.40 2.27 2.05
CA LEU A 188 -6.84 0.89 2.30
C LEU A 188 -7.00 0.06 1.02
N ILE A 189 -6.28 0.46 -0.04
CA ILE A 189 -6.22 -0.20 -1.34
C ILE A 189 -4.76 -0.59 -1.55
N SER A 190 -4.48 -1.89 -1.58
CA SER A 190 -3.13 -2.43 -1.78
C SER A 190 -2.89 -2.90 -3.21
N ASN A 191 -3.91 -3.41 -3.89
CA ASN A 191 -3.78 -3.87 -5.28
C ASN A 191 -3.57 -2.69 -6.21
N ILE A 192 -2.56 -2.77 -7.06
CA ILE A 192 -2.29 -1.74 -8.05
C ILE A 192 -2.43 -2.28 -9.46
N GLU A 193 -3.04 -1.47 -10.33
CA GLU A 193 -3.00 -1.70 -11.77
C GLU A 193 -1.65 -1.20 -12.30
N VAL A 194 -0.80 -2.14 -12.69
CA VAL A 194 0.46 -1.80 -13.38
C VAL A 194 0.19 -1.86 -14.88
N SER A 195 0.48 -0.78 -15.61
CA SER A 195 0.51 -0.88 -17.07
C SER A 195 1.76 -1.64 -17.44
N VAL A 196 1.64 -2.97 -17.52
CA VAL A 196 2.69 -3.85 -18.00
C VAL A 196 2.74 -3.76 -19.53
N MET A 197 2.87 -2.54 -20.07
CA MET A 197 3.12 -2.38 -21.50
C MET A 197 4.63 -2.54 -21.74
N PRO A 198 5.06 -3.47 -22.60
CA PRO A 198 6.45 -3.62 -23.01
C PRO A 198 6.97 -2.38 -23.75
#